data_AF-A0A0Q4LHK5-F1
#
_entry.id   AF-A0A0Q4LHK5-F1
#
_cell.length_a   1.000
_cell.length_b   1.000
_cell.length_c   1.000
_cell.angle_alpha   90.00
_cell.angle_beta   90.00
_cell.angle_gamma   90.00
#
_symmetry.space_group_name_H-M   'P 1'
#
loop_
_entity.id
_entity.type
_entity.pdbx_description
1 polymer ?
#
loop_
_entity_poly.entity_id
_entity_poly.type
_entity_poly.pdbx_seq_one_letter_code
_entity_poly.pdbx_strand_id
1 'polypeptide(L)' 'MPSSVIDHFSYNPEAKALNITFVSGMVYQYEGVPQNVFERLKAARSKGKYFNYYIKEHYSFKKLADA' A
#
# COMPACT_ATOMS: atom_id res chain seq x y z
N MET A 1 -5.36 -3.99 -19.72
CA MET A 1 -4.27 -4.58 -18.91
C MET A 1 -4.39 -4.05 -17.49
N PRO A 2 -4.56 -4.89 -16.46
CA PRO A 2 -4.39 -4.44 -15.09
C PRO A 2 -2.89 -4.39 -14.79
N SER A 3 -2.21 -3.33 -15.24
CA SER A 3 -0.82 -3.08 -14.88
C SER A 3 -0.78 -2.60 -13.43
N SER A 4 -0.86 -3.54 -12.50
CA SER A 4 -0.82 -3.24 -11.07
C SER A 4 0.65 -3.05 -10.70
N VAL A 5 1.05 -1.82 -10.38
CA VAL A 5 2.43 -1.52 -9.92
C VAL A 5 2.74 -2.14 -8.55
N ILE A 6 1.71 -2.60 -7.85
CA ILE A 6 1.79 -3.28 -6.55
C ILE A 6 1.87 -4.78 -6.82
N ASP A 7 2.96 -5.39 -6.35
CA ASP A 7 3.18 -6.84 -6.34
C ASP A 7 2.50 -7.48 -5.12
N HIS A 8 2.88 -7.02 -3.93
CA HIS A 8 2.37 -7.51 -2.66
C HIS A 8 2.00 -6.37 -1.71
N PHE A 9 1.10 -6.64 -0.77
CA PHE A 9 0.79 -5.69 0.30
C PHE A 9 0.33 -6.42 1.56
N SER A 10 0.73 -5.91 2.72
CA SER A 10 0.37 -6.46 4.03
C SER A 10 0.04 -5.35 5.00
N TYR A 11 -0.80 -5.64 6.00
CA TYR A 11 -1.30 -4.65 6.94
C TYR A 11 -1.16 -5.16 8.37
N ASN A 12 -0.59 -4.31 9.23
CA ASN A 12 -0.54 -4.52 10.67
C ASN A 12 -1.59 -3.63 11.35
N PRO A 13 -2.68 -4.18 11.90
CA PRO A 13 -3.73 -3.42 12.56
C PRO A 13 -3.28 -2.78 13.88
N GLU A 14 -2.36 -3.40 14.62
CA GLU A 14 -1.86 -2.86 15.90
C GLU A 14 -1.04 -1.59 15.68
N ALA A 15 -0.16 -1.62 14.66
CA ALA A 15 0.68 -0.49 14.30
C ALA A 15 0.01 0.48 13.31
N LYS A 16 -1.19 0.17 12.80
CA LYS A 16 -1.84 0.88 11.69
C LYS A 16 -0.89 1.12 10.51
N ALA A 17 -0.12 0.08 10.17
CA ALA A 17 0.94 0.16 9.20
C ALA A 17 0.63 -0.70 7.98
N LEU A 18 0.68 -0.09 6.79
CA LEU A 18 0.46 -0.74 5.51
C LEU A 18 1.79 -0.86 4.76
N ASN A 19 2.24 -2.08 4.53
CA ASN A 19 3.43 -2.34 3.72
C ASN A 19 3.01 -2.61 2.28
N ILE A 20 3.65 -1.93 1.34
CA ILE A 20 3.46 -2.07 -0.11
C ILE A 20 4.79 -2.52 -0.71
N THR A 21 4.77 -3.67 -1.37
CA THR A 21 5.86 -4.14 -2.23
C THR A 21 5.49 -3.83 -3.67
N PHE A 22 6.31 -3.03 -4.34
CA PHE A 22 6.14 -2.74 -5.76
C PHE A 22 6.78 -3.84 -6.62
N VAL A 23 6.32 -3.95 -7.86
CA VAL A 23 6.90 -4.88 -8.86
C VAL A 23 8.40 -4.65 -9.12
N SER A 24 8.94 -3.49 -8.72
CA SER A 24 10.37 -3.20 -8.75
C SER A 24 11.17 -3.86 -7.61
N GLY A 25 10.52 -4.51 -6.65
CA GLY A 25 11.13 -5.04 -5.43
C GLY A 25 11.26 -4.03 -4.29
N MET A 26 10.91 -2.76 -4.51
CA MET A 26 10.98 -1.74 -3.46
C MET A 26 9.83 -1.92 -2.46
N VAL A 27 10.16 -1.91 -1.16
CA VAL A 27 9.18 -2.03 -0.08
C VAL A 27 9.02 -0.70 0.66
N TYR A 28 7.78 -0.23 0.74
CA TYR A 28 7.41 0.99 1.45
C TYR A 28 6.41 0.68 2.56
N GLN A 29 6.64 1.24 3.74
CA GLN A 29 5.70 1.19 4.86
C GLN A 29 5.01 2.53 5.00
N TYR A 30 3.70 2.52 4.86
CA TYR A 30 2.79 3.64 5.11
C TYR A 30 2.28 3.56 6.54
N GLU A 31 2.46 4.62 7.31
CA GLU A 31 2.10 4.68 8.72
C GLU A 31 0.77 5.43 8.93
N GLY A 32 0.04 5.05 9.98
CA GLY A 32 -1.24 5.67 10.32
C GLY A 32 -2.39 5.32 9.36
N VAL A 33 -2.23 4.31 8.51
CA VAL A 33 -3.29 3.84 7.60
C VAL A 33 -4.36 3.11 8.41
N PRO A 34 -5.61 3.57 8.42
CA PRO A 34 -6.67 2.87 9.15
C PRO A 34 -7.14 1.62 8.39
N GLN A 35 -7.67 0.65 9.14
CA GLN A 35 -8.04 -0.67 8.61
C GLN A 35 -9.06 -0.59 7.46
N ASN A 36 -10.00 0.36 7.52
CA ASN A 36 -10.99 0.58 6.47
C ASN A 36 -10.34 0.94 5.11
N VAL A 37 -9.21 1.64 5.12
CA VAL A 37 -8.47 2.00 3.89
C VAL A 37 -7.77 0.78 3.31
N PHE A 38 -7.22 -0.09 4.16
CA PHE A 38 -6.67 -1.38 3.73
C PHE A 38 -7.75 -2.30 3.15
N GLU A 39 -8.92 -2.41 3.78
CA GLU A 39 -10.03 -3.22 3.27
C GLU A 39 -10.53 -2.72 1.92
N ARG A 40 -10.63 -1.39 1.76
CA ARG A 40 -10.96 -0.76 0.48
C ARG A 40 -9.89 -0.99 -0.58
N LEU A 41 -8.60 -0.93 -0.23
CA LEU A 41 -7.51 -1.29 -1.14
C LEU A 41 -7.63 -2.76 -1.60
N LYS A 42 -7.93 -3.67 -0.67
CA LYS A 42 -8.13 -5.10 -0.95
C LYS A 42 -9.31 -5.34 -1.90
N ALA A 43 -10.42 -4.63 -1.69
CA ALA A 43 -11.64 -4.72 -2.51
C ALA A 43 -11.58 -3.92 -3.83
N ALA A 44 -10.62 -3.01 -4.00
CA ALA A 44 -10.53 -2.16 -5.18
C ALA A 44 -10.26 -2.97 -6.46
N ARG A 45 -11.03 -2.66 -7.51
CA ARG A 45 -10.82 -3.24 -8.86
C ARG A 45 -9.44 -2.92 -9.44
N SER A 46 -8.89 -1.76 -9.10
CA SER A 46 -7.53 -1.36 -9.47
C SER A 46 -6.79 -0.89 -8.21
N LYS A 47 -5.94 -1.78 -7.68
CA LYS A 47 -5.14 -1.54 -6.48
C LYS A 47 -4.19 -0.35 -6.67
N GLY A 48 -3.52 -0.28 -7.82
CA GLY A 48 -2.64 0.85 -8.15
C GLY A 48 -3.37 2.19 -8.22
N LYS A 49 -4.58 2.23 -8.82
CA LYS A 49 -5.39 3.46 -8.84
C LYS A 49 -5.80 3.87 -7.44
N TYR A 50 -6.36 2.94 -6.65
CA TYR A 50 -6.77 3.24 -5.28
C TYR A 50 -5.60 3.74 -4.43
N PHE A 51 -4.45 3.07 -4.52
CA PHE A 51 -3.24 3.46 -3.82
C PHE A 51 -2.78 4.89 -4.18
N ASN A 52 -2.71 5.22 -5.48
CA ASN A 52 -2.27 6.55 -5.90
C ASN A 52 -3.20 7.66 -5.40
N TYR A 53 -4.52 7.44 -5.43
CA TYR A 53 -5.50 8.48 -5.04
C TYR A 53 -5.73 8.59 -3.53
N TYR A 54 -5.68 7.48 -2.80
CA TYR A 54 -6.12 7.45 -1.39
C TYR A 54 -5.01 7.16 -0.39
N ILE A 55 -3.83 6.71 -0.84
CA ILE A 55 -2.76 6.29 0.07
C ILE A 55 -1.49 7.11 -0.16
N LYS A 56 -0.99 7.15 -1.40
CA LYS A 56 0.33 7.70 -1.74
C LYS A 56 0.56 9.13 -1.25
N GLU A 57 -0.42 10.01 -1.41
CA GLU A 57 -0.34 11.43 -1.01
C GLU A 57 -0.96 11.72 0.37
N HIS A 58 -1.60 10.72 0.98
CA HIS A 58 -2.39 10.91 2.21
C HIS A 58 -1.72 10.39 3.47
N TYR A 59 -0.71 9.52 3.35
CA TYR A 59 -0.04 8.91 4.49
C TYR A 59 1.47 9.05 4.37
N SER A 60 2.09 9.32 5.52
CA SER A 60 3.54 9.30 5.66
C SER A 60 4.06 7.90 5.37
N PHE A 61 5.16 7.82 4.64
CA PHE A 61 5.78 6.55 4.29
C PHE A 61 7.28 6.59 4.51
N LYS A 62 7.84 5.41 4.76
CA LYS A 62 9.27 5.17 4.78
C LYS A 62 9.63 3.98 3.91
N LYS A 63 10.78 4.04 3.25
CA LYS A 63 11.35 2.91 2.52
C LYS A 63 11.95 1.95 3.54
N LEU A 64 11.58 0.67 3.49
CA LEU A 64 12.07 -0.35 4.44
C LEU A 64 13.34 -1.05 3.94
N ALA A 65 13.38 -1.47 2.68
CA ALA A 65 14.55 -2.05 2.02
C ALA A 65 14.28 -2.19 0.51
N ASP A 66 15.34 -2.38 -0.28
CA ASP A 66 15.24 -3.06 -1.58
C ASP A 66 15.23 -4.57 -1.27
N ALA A 67 14.18 -5.28 -1.71
CA ALA A 67 14.05 -6.73 -1.50
C ALA A 67 15.12 -7.53 -2.26
#